data_AF-A0A7K2XHT4-F1
#
_entry.id   AF-A0A7K2XHT4-F1
#
_cell.length_a   1.000
_cell.length_b   1.000
_cell.length_c   1.000
_cell.angle_alpha   90.00
_cell.angle_beta   90.00
_cell.angle_gamma   90.00
#
_symmetry.space_group_name_H-M   'P 1'
#
loop_
_entity.id
_entity.type
_entity.pdbx_description
1 polymer ?
#
loop_
_entity_poly.entity_id
_entity_poly.type
_entity_poly.pdbx_seq_one_letter_code
_entity_poly.pdbx_strand_id
1 'polypeptide(L)' 'VALVRGADGRPCLVVTADRELRERVREEGARCVGPRALPPDTP' A
#
# COMPACT_ATOMS: atom_id res chain seq x y z
N VAL A 1 8.11 -1.02 -2.20
CA VAL A 1 8.04 -1.93 -3.37
C VAL A 1 8.54 -3.33 -3.08
N ALA A 2 9.70 -3.54 -2.45
CA ALA A 2 10.22 -4.89 -2.15
C ALA A 2 9.24 -5.79 -1.39
N LEU A 3 8.54 -5.24 -0.38
CA LEU A 3 7.50 -5.96 0.37
C LEU A 3 6.31 -6.41 -0.51
N VAL A 4 5.96 -5.61 -1.53
CA VAL A 4 4.88 -5.96 -2.48
C VAL A 4 5.33 -7.10 -3.39
N ARG A 5 6.57 -7.04 -3.90
CA ARG A 5 7.14 -8.11 -4.72
C ARG A 5 7.22 -9.43 -3.96
N GLY A 6 7.62 -9.38 -2.69
CA GLY A 6 7.63 -10.55 -1.80
C GLY A 6 6.25 -11.05 -1.36
N ALA A 7 5.15 -10.44 -1.82
CA ALA A 7 3.82 -10.96 -1.58
C ALA A 7 3.50 -12.18 -2.48
N ASP A 8 4.32 -12.49 -3.48
CA ASP A 8 4.20 -13.67 -4.35
C ASP A 8 2.80 -13.82 -4.97
N GLY A 9 2.26 -12.73 -5.49
CA GLY A 9 0.93 -12.69 -6.13
C GLY A 9 -0.25 -12.66 -5.17
N ARG A 10 -0.02 -12.73 -3.84
CA ARG A 10 -1.09 -12.51 -2.86
C ARG A 10 -1.59 -11.06 -2.94
N PRO A 11 -2.90 -10.83 -2.75
CA PRO A 11 -3.44 -9.48 -2.65
C PRO A 11 -2.69 -8.66 -1.59
N CYS A 12 -2.10 -7.54 -2.01
CA CYS A 12 -1.32 -6.66 -1.13
C CYS A 12 -1.98 -5.28 -1.07
N LEU A 13 -2.28 -4.81 0.15
CA LEU A 13 -2.73 -3.44 0.43
C LEU A 13 -1.59 -2.64 1.04
N VAL A 14 -1.24 -1.52 0.41
CA VAL A 14 -0.25 -0.56 0.91
C VAL A 14 -0.96 0.69 1.42
N VAL A 15 -0.72 1.02 2.68
CA VAL A 15 -1.22 2.25 3.32
C VAL A 15 -0.06 3.24 3.41
N THR A 16 -0.14 4.38 2.74
CA THR A 16 0.94 5.38 2.80
C THR A 16 0.46 6.81 2.49
N ALA A 17 1.07 7.79 3.15
CA ALA A 17 0.86 9.21 2.85
C ALA A 17 1.76 9.71 1.70
N ASP A 18 2.86 9.01 1.42
CA ASP A 18 3.78 9.32 0.32
C ASP A 18 3.04 9.16 -1.02
N ARG A 19 3.19 10.11 -1.94
CA ARG A 19 2.53 10.10 -3.26
C ARG A 19 3.30 9.27 -4.30
N GLU A 20 4.61 9.44 -4.37
CA GLU A 20 5.49 8.71 -5.30
C GLU A 20 5.47 7.21 -4.98
N LEU A 21 5.43 6.85 -3.70
CA LEU A 21 5.30 5.44 -3.32
C LEU A 21 3.98 4.82 -3.83
N ARG A 22 2.88 5.58 -3.94
CA ARG A 22 1.59 5.01 -4.41
C ARG A 22 1.64 4.61 -5.87
N GLU A 23 2.33 5.39 -6.69
CA GLU A 23 2.51 5.09 -8.10
C GLU A 23 3.35 3.81 -8.25
N ARG A 24 4.53 3.80 -7.62
CA ARG A 24 5.45 2.66 -7.64
C ARG A 24 4.81 1.35 -7.17
N VAL A 25 3.98 1.36 -6.12
CA VAL A 25 3.34 0.11 -5.64
C VAL A 25 2.14 -0.33 -6.49
N ARG A 26 1.45 0.60 -7.17
CA ARG A 26 0.37 0.26 -8.11
C ARG A 26 0.92 -0.39 -9.37
N GLU A 27 2.07 0.05 -9.85
CA GLU A 27 2.79 -0.61 -10.96
C GLU A 27 3.16 -2.06 -10.63
N GLU A 28 3.48 -2.35 -9.36
CA GLU A 28 3.73 -3.70 -8.86
C GLU A 28 2.43 -4.51 -8.61
N GLY A 29 1.25 -3.95 -8.92
CA GLY A 29 -0.05 -4.61 -8.77
C GLY A 29 -0.67 -4.54 -7.37
N ALA A 30 -0.09 -3.80 -6.43
CA ALA A 30 -0.71 -3.59 -5.12
C ALA A 30 -1.86 -2.58 -5.17
N ARG A 31 -2.83 -2.78 -4.29
CA ARG A 31 -3.83 -1.75 -3.97
C ARG A 31 -3.19 -0.73 -3.04
N CYS A 32 -3.52 0.55 -3.20
CA CYS A 32 -2.96 1.61 -2.37
C CYS A 32 -4.01 2.60 -1.89
N VAL A 33 -4.00 2.87 -0.58
CA VAL A 33 -4.86 3.87 0.09
C VAL A 33 -4.03 4.83 0.94
N GLY A 34 -4.57 6.02 1.21
CA GLY A 34 -3.99 6.93 2.19
C GLY A 34 -4.34 6.54 3.63
N PRO A 35 -3.56 6.94 4.65
CA PRO A 35 -3.84 6.61 6.05
C PRO A 35 -5.21 7.12 6.51
N ARG A 36 -5.63 8.28 6.01
CA ARG A 36 -6.95 8.89 6.33
C ARG A 36 -8.15 8.10 5.80
N ALA A 37 -7.93 7.09 4.96
CA ALA A 37 -8.99 6.18 4.54
C ALA A 37 -9.26 5.07 5.56
N LEU A 38 -8.39 4.92 6.56
CA LEU A 38 -8.56 3.98 7.66
C LEU A 38 -9.28 4.66 8.84
N PRO A 39 -10.01 3.90 9.67
CA PRO A 39 -10.41 4.37 10.99
C PRO A 39 -9.19 4.83 11.81
N PRO A 40 -9.37 5.77 12.75
CA PRO A 40 -8.32 6.13 13.70
C PRO A 40 -7.90 4.90 14.50
N ASP A 41 -6.61 4.80 14.82
CA ASP A 41 -6.12 3.82 15.77
C ASP A 41 -6.66 4.19 17.15
N THR A 42 -7.56 3.36 17.68
CA THR A 42 -7.97 3.46 19.07
C THR A 42 -7.03 2.56 19.86
N PRO A 43 -6.31 3.07 20.88
CA PRO A 43 -5.43 2.26 21.72
C PRO A 43 -6.19 1.18 22.51
#